data_AF-A0A3D2THS4-F1
#
_entry.id   AF-A0A3D2THS4-F1
#
_cell.length_a   1.000
_cell.length_b   1.000
_cell.length_c   1.000
_cell.angle_alpha   90.00
_cell.angle_beta   90.00
_cell.angle_gamma   90.00
#
_symmetry.space_group_name_H-M   'P 1'
#
loop_
_entity.id
_entity.type
_entity.pdbx_description
1 polymer ?
#
loop_
_entity_poly.entity_id
_entity_poly.type
_entity_poly.pdbx_seq_one_letter_code
_entity_poly.pdbx_strand_id
1 'polypeptide(L)'
;MPRRNLLLLIATVVISYACYVRAEQNPYARYVAASYSVIDRWSLVDAPDQQLFEGAMRGMVQTLKEHGDEYSTFVNEMHCEEYCEDMRQEFGGIGARIHMLGEPPLPTVSSPPAPHTPAFKSNLQ
;
A
#
# COMPACT_ATOMS: atom_id res chain seq x y z
N MET A 1 4.79 16.82 46.97
CA MET A 1 5.35 15.51 46.57
C MET A 1 6.87 15.57 46.70
N PRO A 2 7.51 14.73 47.51
CA PRO A 2 8.96 14.78 47.68
C PRO A 2 9.64 14.52 46.33
N ARG A 3 10.69 15.31 46.00
CA ARG A 3 11.45 15.23 44.73
C ARG A 3 11.88 13.79 44.39
N ARG A 4 12.12 12.97 45.40
CA ARG A 4 12.44 11.54 45.29
C ARG A 4 11.33 10.72 44.61
N ASN A 5 10.07 10.97 44.92
CA ASN A 5 8.95 10.22 44.33
C ASN A 5 8.74 10.61 42.86
N LEU A 6 8.93 11.90 42.52
CA LEU A 6 8.86 12.37 41.14
C LEU A 6 9.96 11.73 40.27
N LEU A 7 11.19 11.70 40.77
CA LEU A 7 12.32 11.06 40.08
C LEU A 7 12.09 9.56 39.85
N LEU A 8 11.52 8.85 40.83
CA LEU A 8 11.17 7.43 40.68
C LEU A 8 10.10 7.22 39.61
N LEU A 9 9.05 8.03 39.58
CA LEU A 9 8.01 7.92 38.54
C LEU A 9 8.57 8.18 37.15
N ILE A 10 9.40 9.23 36.99
CA ILE A 10 10.06 9.52 35.72
C ILE A 10 10.96 8.36 35.29
N ALA A 11 11.77 7.82 36.21
CA ALA A 11 12.62 6.67 35.92
C ALA A 11 11.80 5.44 35.48
N THR A 12 10.69 5.13 36.15
CA THR A 12 9.83 4.01 35.76
C THR A 12 9.22 4.21 34.38
N VAL A 13 8.74 5.42 34.07
CA VAL A 13 8.16 5.72 32.74
C VAL A 13 9.21 5.59 31.66
N VAL A 14 10.42 6.12 31.88
CA VAL A 14 11.53 6.02 30.93
C VAL A 14 11.93 4.56 30.70
N ILE A 15 12.03 3.75 31.76
CA ILE A 15 12.38 2.33 31.66
C ILE A 15 11.27 1.56 30.93
N SER A 16 10.00 1.75 31.29
CA SER A 16 8.87 1.12 30.62
C SER A 16 8.80 1.51 29.14
N TYR A 17 9.04 2.78 28.80
CA TYR A 17 9.07 3.25 27.42
C TYR A 17 10.25 2.65 26.64
N ALA A 18 11.45 2.61 27.24
CA ALA A 18 12.62 1.98 26.63
C ALA A 18 12.39 0.48 26.38
N CYS A 19 11.77 -0.23 27.33
CA CYS A 19 11.37 -1.62 27.15
C CYS A 19 10.31 -1.78 26.05
N TYR A 20 9.35 -0.87 25.96
CA TYR A 20 8.31 -0.91 24.92
C TYR A 20 8.88 -0.70 23.51
N VAL A 21 9.79 0.27 23.34
CA VAL A 21 10.44 0.54 22.05
C VAL A 21 11.36 -0.61 21.64
N ARG A 22 12.02 -1.25 22.59
CA ARG A 22 12.98 -2.33 22.33
C ARG A 22 12.33 -3.71 22.23
N ALA A 23 11.10 -3.86 22.70
CA ALA A 23 10.30 -5.03 22.45
C ALA A 23 9.94 -5.06 20.96
N GLU A 24 10.72 -5.81 20.17
CA GLU A 24 10.39 -6.08 18.78
C GLU A 24 8.99 -6.69 18.70
N GLN A 25 8.00 -5.89 18.27
CA GLN A 25 6.61 -6.35 18.17
C GLN A 25 6.44 -7.44 17.10
N ASN A 26 7.37 -7.52 16.15
CA ASN A 26 7.39 -8.53 15.10
C ASN A 26 8.81 -9.14 14.94
N PRO A 27 9.02 -10.41 15.33
CA PRO A 27 10.33 -11.06 15.21
C PRO A 27 10.79 -11.21 13.74
N TYR A 28 9.86 -11.16 12.78
CA TYR A 28 10.16 -11.26 11.34
C TYR A 28 10.71 -9.97 10.74
N ALA A 29 10.48 -8.81 11.38
CA ALA A 29 10.96 -7.52 10.87
C ALA A 29 12.50 -7.50 10.73
N ARG A 30 13.20 -8.09 11.70
CA ARG A 30 14.65 -8.27 11.66
C ARG A 30 15.10 -9.10 10.46
N TYR A 31 14.40 -10.19 10.17
CA TYR A 31 14.75 -11.07 9.05
C TYR A 31 14.52 -10.38 7.71
N VAL A 32 13.41 -9.66 7.55
CA VAL A 32 13.11 -8.90 6.33
C VAL A 32 14.19 -7.83 6.10
N ALA A 33 14.56 -7.07 7.12
CA ALA A 33 15.62 -6.06 7.01
C ALA A 33 16.99 -6.68 6.67
N ALA A 34 17.33 -7.82 7.27
CA ALA A 34 18.55 -8.54 6.95
C ALA A 34 18.54 -9.05 5.50
N SER A 35 17.45 -9.67 5.06
CA SER A 35 17.27 -10.13 3.68
C SER A 35 17.39 -8.99 2.68
N TYR A 36 16.79 -7.84 2.97
CA TYR A 36 16.92 -6.64 2.15
C TYR A 36 18.40 -6.27 1.95
N SER A 37 19.15 -6.16 3.05
CA SER A 37 20.58 -5.79 3.00
C SER A 37 21.46 -6.80 2.26
N VAL A 38 21.07 -8.08 2.28
CA VAL A 38 21.78 -9.14 1.55
C VAL A 38 21.50 -9.03 0.06
N ILE A 39 20.24 -8.82 -0.32
CA ILE A 39 19.85 -8.67 -1.73
C ILE A 39 20.52 -7.44 -2.33
N ASP A 40 20.41 -6.29 -1.67
CA ASP A 40 21.01 -5.03 -2.12
C ASP A 40 22.54 -5.13 -2.31
N ARG A 41 23.24 -5.81 -1.39
CA ARG A 41 24.71 -5.91 -1.45
C ARG A 41 25.23 -6.94 -2.44
N TRP A 42 24.49 -8.03 -2.65
CA TRP A 42 24.99 -9.21 -3.36
C TRP A 42 24.23 -9.51 -4.65
N SER A 43 23.24 -8.69 -5.02
CA SER A 43 22.58 -8.80 -6.32
C SER A 43 23.58 -8.56 -7.45
N LEU A 44 23.50 -9.37 -8.50
CA LEU A 44 24.27 -9.16 -9.72
C LEU A 44 23.85 -7.89 -10.48
N VAL A 45 22.60 -7.47 -10.28
CA VAL A 45 21.97 -6.32 -10.93
C VAL A 45 21.39 -5.43 -9.84
N ASP A 46 21.76 -4.16 -9.87
CA ASP A 46 21.25 -3.17 -8.93
C ASP A 46 19.80 -2.81 -9.26
N ALA A 47 18.97 -2.76 -8.21
CA ALA A 47 17.61 -2.27 -8.29
C ALA A 47 17.46 -1.07 -7.34
N PRO A 48 16.67 -0.04 -7.68
CA PRO A 48 16.40 1.06 -6.76
C PRO A 48 15.72 0.56 -5.47
N ASP A 49 16.10 1.14 -4.33
CA ASP A 49 15.54 0.79 -3.01
C ASP A 49 14.01 0.77 -2.99
N GLN A 50 13.41 1.78 -3.62
CA GLN A 50 11.96 1.88 -3.76
C GLN A 50 11.36 0.67 -4.49
N GLN A 51 11.99 0.17 -5.55
CA GLN A 51 11.49 -0.99 -6.29
C GLN A 51 11.63 -2.28 -5.48
N LEU A 52 12.71 -2.44 -4.70
CA LEU A 52 12.87 -3.56 -3.79
C LEU A 52 11.79 -3.57 -2.70
N PHE A 53 11.52 -2.39 -2.12
CA PHE A 53 10.44 -2.22 -1.14
C PHE A 53 9.06 -2.53 -1.75
N GLU A 54 8.73 -1.96 -2.90
CA GLU A 54 7.45 -2.20 -3.58
C GLU A 54 7.29 -3.68 -3.97
N GLY A 55 8.37 -4.35 -4.39
CA GLY A 55 8.38 -5.78 -4.68
C GLY A 55 8.10 -6.62 -3.44
N ALA A 56 8.73 -6.29 -2.30
CA ALA A 56 8.50 -6.96 -1.02
C ALA A 56 7.04 -6.80 -0.56
N MET A 57 6.48 -5.58 -0.67
CA MET A 57 5.09 -5.32 -0.34
C MET A 57 4.12 -6.10 -1.23
N ARG A 58 4.36 -6.15 -2.55
CA ARG A 58 3.56 -6.96 -3.48
C ARG A 58 3.59 -8.44 -3.12
N GLY A 59 4.76 -8.98 -2.76
CA GLY A 59 4.90 -10.36 -2.30
C GLY A 59 4.11 -10.66 -1.03
N MET A 60 4.11 -9.75 -0.06
CA MET A 60 3.33 -9.90 1.18
C MET A 60 1.82 -9.81 0.96
N VAL A 61 1.36 -9.02 -0.01
CA VAL A 61 -0.07 -8.94 -0.35
C VAL A 61 -0.51 -10.14 -1.20
N GLN A 62 0.38 -10.68 -2.03
CA GLN A 62 0.10 -11.89 -2.82
C GLN A 62 -0.24 -13.09 -1.94
N THR A 63 0.41 -13.24 -0.79
CA THR A 63 0.06 -14.29 0.19
C THR A 63 -1.37 -14.15 0.71
N LEU A 64 -1.91 -12.93 0.84
CA LEU A 64 -3.33 -12.74 1.23
C LEU A 64 -4.26 -13.25 0.12
N LYS A 65 -3.95 -12.95 -1.14
CA LYS A 65 -4.71 -13.45 -2.30
C LYS A 65 -4.74 -14.97 -2.37
N GLU A 66 -3.61 -15.62 -2.10
CA GLU A 66 -3.52 -17.08 -2.03
C GLU A 66 -4.40 -17.69 -0.93
N HIS A 67 -4.74 -16.91 0.11
CA HIS A 67 -5.64 -17.31 1.21
C HIS A 67 -7.09 -16.88 1.01
N GLY A 68 -7.45 -16.42 -0.20
CA GLY A 68 -8.84 -16.07 -0.56
C GLY A 68 -9.19 -14.59 -0.43
N ASP A 69 -8.22 -13.71 -0.12
CA ASP A 69 -8.44 -12.26 -0.17
C ASP A 69 -8.10 -11.70 -1.55
N GLU A 70 -9.04 -11.80 -2.48
CA GLU A 70 -8.85 -11.40 -3.89
C GLU A 70 -8.69 -9.89 -4.09
N TYR A 71 -9.15 -9.08 -3.12
CA TYR A 71 -9.27 -7.63 -3.29
C TYR A 71 -8.12 -6.84 -2.67
N SER A 72 -7.40 -7.42 -1.71
CA SER A 72 -6.20 -6.77 -1.17
C SER A 72 -5.15 -6.56 -2.23
N THR A 73 -4.68 -5.32 -2.38
CA THR A 73 -3.62 -4.96 -3.33
C THR A 73 -2.67 -3.92 -2.73
N PHE A 74 -1.41 -3.97 -3.14
CA PHE A 74 -0.44 -2.90 -2.86
C PHE A 74 -0.50 -1.87 -3.98
N VAL A 75 -0.67 -0.60 -3.62
CA VAL A 75 -0.69 0.53 -4.56
C VAL A 75 0.54 1.40 -4.28
N ASN A 76 1.37 1.62 -5.30
CA ASN A 76 2.53 2.50 -5.17
C ASN A 76 2.15 3.97 -5.35
N GLU A 77 3.07 4.87 -5.01
CA GLU A 77 2.83 6.32 -5.00
C GLU A 77 2.32 6.85 -6.35
N MET A 78 2.88 6.35 -7.46
CA MET A 78 2.49 6.79 -8.81
C MET A 78 1.04 6.46 -9.18
N HIS A 79 0.47 5.38 -8.63
CA HIS A 79 -0.92 4.97 -8.93
C HIS A 79 -1.88 5.27 -7.78
N CYS A 80 -1.42 5.94 -6.72
CA CYS A 80 -2.22 6.20 -5.53
C CYS A 80 -3.40 7.13 -5.81
N GLU A 81 -3.18 8.18 -6.61
CA GLU A 81 -4.21 9.15 -6.98
C GLU A 81 -5.30 8.49 -7.84
N GLU A 82 -4.91 7.83 -8.94
CA GLU A 82 -5.81 7.06 -9.80
C GLU A 82 -6.62 6.02 -9.00
N TYR A 83 -5.97 5.29 -8.10
CA TYR A 83 -6.64 4.31 -7.24
C TYR A 83 -7.63 4.96 -6.26
N CYS A 84 -7.28 6.11 -5.69
CA CYS A 84 -8.18 6.86 -4.80
C CYS A 84 -9.40 7.39 -5.57
N GLU A 85 -9.21 7.88 -6.78
CA GLU A 85 -10.30 8.31 -7.67
C GLU A 85 -11.23 7.14 -7.98
N ASP A 86 -10.67 6.00 -8.38
CA ASP A 86 -11.42 4.76 -8.63
C ASP A 86 -12.23 4.31 -7.41
N MET A 87 -11.60 4.33 -6.23
CA MET A 87 -12.23 3.92 -4.96
C MET A 87 -13.36 4.87 -4.55
N ARG A 88 -13.20 6.17 -4.78
CA ARG A 88 -14.21 7.19 -4.50
C ARG A 88 -15.31 7.25 -5.56
N GLN A 89 -15.20 6.43 -6.60
CA GLN A 89 -16.04 6.52 -7.80
C GLN A 89 -16.00 7.93 -8.40
N GLU A 90 -14.87 8.61 -8.27
CA GLU A 90 -14.62 9.88 -8.93
C GLU A 90 -14.26 9.56 -10.37
N PHE A 91 -15.31 9.46 -11.20
CA PHE A 91 -15.15 9.16 -12.62
C PHE A 91 -14.44 10.32 -13.32
N GLY A 92 -13.23 10.09 -13.82
CA GLY A 92 -12.55 11.03 -14.70
C GLY A 92 -13.43 11.41 -15.90
N GLY A 93 -13.54 12.72 -16.18
CA GLY A 93 -14.18 13.22 -17.40
C GLY A 93 -15.71 13.14 -17.43
N ILE A 94 -16.27 12.32 -18.31
CA ILE A 94 -17.71 12.29 -18.64
C ILE A 94 -18.55 11.36 -17.76
N GLY A 95 -17.96 10.65 -16.80
CA GLY A 95 -18.71 9.73 -15.93
C GLY A 95 -18.87 8.30 -16.46
N ALA A 96 -17.92 7.82 -17.24
CA ALA A 96 -17.88 6.46 -17.77
C ALA A 96 -16.58 5.77 -17.36
N ARG A 97 -16.66 4.48 -17.02
CA ARG A 97 -15.48 3.65 -16.77
C ARG A 97 -14.97 3.08 -18.10
N ILE A 98 -13.72 3.37 -18.42
CA ILE A 98 -13.07 2.92 -19.66
C ILE A 98 -11.96 1.93 -19.30
N HIS A 99 -11.94 0.78 -19.97
CA HIS A 99 -10.83 -0.17 -19.91
C HIS A 99 -10.21 -0.34 -21.30
N MET A 100 -8.91 -0.61 -21.33
CA MET A 100 -8.20 -0.97 -22.55
C MET A 100 -8.31 -2.48 -22.78
N LEU A 101 -9.11 -2.89 -23.75
CA LEU A 101 -9.38 -4.31 -24.06
C LEU A 101 -8.96 -4.65 -25.49
N GLY A 102 -8.47 -5.87 -25.72
CA GLY A 102 -8.07 -6.39 -27.03
C GLY A 102 -6.57 -6.33 -27.33
N GLU A 103 -6.20 -6.84 -28.51
CA GLU A 103 -4.84 -6.80 -29.09
C GLU A 103 -4.94 -6.28 -30.54
N PRO A 104 -4.59 -5.01 -30.82
CA PRO A 104 -4.08 -3.99 -29.90
C PRO A 104 -5.12 -3.47 -28.91
N PRO A 105 -4.67 -2.89 -27.78
CA PRO A 105 -5.57 -2.40 -26.73
C PRO A 105 -6.43 -1.23 -27.21
N LEU A 106 -7.76 -1.41 -27.16
CA LEU A 106 -8.77 -0.44 -27.57
C LEU A 106 -9.56 0.07 -26.35
N PRO A 107 -9.80 1.39 -26.24
CA PRO A 107 -10.62 1.95 -25.16
C PRO A 107 -12.08 1.49 -25.32
N THR A 108 -12.57 0.76 -24.32
CA THR A 108 -13.91 0.16 -24.29
C THR A 108 -14.61 0.57 -22.99
N VAL A 109 -15.89 0.92 -23.09
CA VAL A 109 -16.72 1.22 -21.90
C VAL A 109 -17.03 -0.08 -21.18
N SER A 110 -16.62 -0.20 -19.92
CA SER A 110 -16.69 -1.48 -19.18
C SER A 110 -17.92 -1.66 -18.32
N SER A 111 -18.59 -0.56 -17.98
CA SER A 111 -19.84 -0.59 -17.22
C SER A 111 -20.74 0.56 -17.66
N PRO A 112 -22.08 0.43 -17.49
CA PRO A 112 -23.00 1.52 -17.75
C PRO A 112 -22.53 2.81 -17.05
N PRO A 113 -22.57 3.96 -17.73
CA PRO A 113 -22.22 5.24 -17.12
C PRO A 113 -23.02 5.50 -15.85
N ALA A 114 -22.41 6.16 -14.86
CA ALA A 114 -23.10 6.43 -13.60
C ALA A 114 -24.30 7.37 -13.83
N PRO A 115 -25.43 7.19 -13.10
CA PRO A 115 -26.60 8.04 -13.25
C PRO A 115 -26.27 9.53 -13.13
N HIS A 116 -26.95 10.36 -13.91
CA HIS A 116 -26.79 11.83 -13.93
C HIS A 116 -25.46 12.37 -14.47
N THR A 117 -24.55 11.52 -14.94
CA THR A 117 -23.30 11.95 -15.59
C THR A 117 -23.51 12.38 -17.05
N PRO A 118 -22.59 13.17 -17.65
CA PRO A 118 -22.62 13.49 -19.07
C PRO A 118 -22.71 12.26 -19.98
N ALA A 119 -21.97 11.19 -19.69
CA ALA A 119 -21.97 9.94 -20.43
C ALA A 119 -23.31 9.20 -20.36
N PHE A 120 -23.98 9.25 -19.19
CA PHE A 120 -25.32 8.71 -19.04
C PHE A 120 -26.35 9.47 -19.89
N LYS A 121 -26.26 10.81 -19.90
CA LYS A 121 -27.14 11.67 -20.71
C LYS A 121 -26.94 11.45 -22.22
N SER A 122 -25.72 11.10 -22.64
CA SER A 122 -25.41 10.85 -24.06
C SER A 122 -25.69 9.40 -24.50
N ASN A 123 -26.18 8.53 -23.62
CA ASN A 123 -26.35 7.10 -23.87
C ASN A 123 -25.05 6.43 -24.35
N LEU A 124 -23.91 6.80 -23.75
CA LEU A 124 -22.62 6.17 -24.05
C LEU A 124 -22.68 4.67 -23.66
N GLN A 125 -22.25 3.79 -24.57
CA GLN A 125 -22.21 2.32 -24.40
C GLN A 125 -20.87 1.76 -24.85
#